data_AF-A0A420VSC4-F1
#
_entry.id   AF-A0A420VSC4-F1
#
_cell.length_a   1.000
_cell.length_b   1.000
_cell.length_c   1.000
_cell.angle_alpha   90.00
_cell.angle_beta   90.00
_cell.angle_gamma   90.00
#
_symmetry.space_group_name_H-M   'P 1'
#
loop_
_entity.id
_entity.type
_entity.pdbx_description
1 polymer ?
#
loop_
_entity_poly.entity_id
_entity_poly.type
_entity_poly.pdbx_seq_one_letter_code
_entity_poly.pdbx_strand_id
1 'polypeptide(L)'
;MKTKKVLCIHGIGGKDALMNDNTGWVKDWREALISHLSLANDQDVQFMPFDSFFKPYDATATDYLRFLSQSFLGLWGDRRRHKGLVKDWMDNYPDMVVEFFQYPDLRMKLRNELKKYITILKPDVIYSHSLGSLLCYDYFSHPENQKGHEDIILVTAGSQLGNPGLKYHLPYPIVRLPLNKWYNLNNSYDNVFARHDISAKFDNFMQIETLFDDKDDPMNHNGLSYLNNEHAISKVWKQI
;
A
#
# COMPACT_ATOMS: atom_id res chain seq x y z
N MET A 1 -29.37 6.54 -3.00
CA MET A 1 -28.02 6.07 -3.39
C MET A 1 -27.54 5.12 -2.29
N LYS A 2 -26.90 4.00 -2.64
CA LYS A 2 -26.34 3.08 -1.64
C LYS A 2 -25.17 3.80 -0.94
N THR A 3 -25.14 3.77 0.39
CA THR A 3 -24.02 4.30 1.16
C THR A 3 -22.77 3.48 0.87
N LYS A 4 -21.67 4.15 0.54
CA LYS A 4 -20.39 3.50 0.21
C LYS A 4 -19.70 3.05 1.49
N LYS A 5 -19.05 1.89 1.44
CA LYS A 5 -18.19 1.38 2.51
C LYS A 5 -16.73 1.41 2.09
N VAL A 6 -15.88 1.86 3.01
CA VAL A 6 -14.45 2.03 2.78
C VAL A 6 -13.67 1.13 3.74
N LEU A 7 -12.78 0.30 3.19
CA LEU A 7 -11.78 -0.43 3.96
C LEU A 7 -10.45 0.31 3.88
N CYS A 8 -9.91 0.67 5.02
CA CYS A 8 -8.61 1.32 5.17
C CYS A 8 -7.57 0.31 5.64
N ILE A 9 -6.42 0.28 4.95
CA ILE A 9 -5.28 -0.59 5.28
C ILE A 9 -4.03 0.27 5.33
N HIS A 10 -3.49 0.52 6.52
CA HIS A 10 -2.25 1.27 6.68
C HIS A 10 -1.02 0.42 6.31
N GLY A 11 0.18 0.94 6.55
CA GLY A 11 1.43 0.20 6.33
C GLY A 11 2.51 0.53 7.35
N ILE A 12 2.11 0.94 8.57
CA ILE A 12 3.03 1.43 9.59
C ILE A 12 2.92 0.55 10.83
N GLY A 13 4.02 -0.11 11.21
CA GLY A 13 4.08 -0.92 12.42
C GLY A 13 3.85 -0.13 13.70
N GLY A 14 3.19 -0.75 14.67
CA GLY A 14 2.94 -0.19 16.00
C GLY A 14 1.83 0.86 16.04
N LYS A 15 1.01 0.97 14.98
CA LYS A 15 -0.06 1.98 14.87
C LYS A 15 -1.47 1.39 14.97
N ASP A 16 -1.62 0.06 15.03
CA ASP A 16 -2.89 -0.62 15.31
C ASP A 16 -3.57 -0.12 16.60
N ALA A 17 -2.78 0.24 17.63
CA ALA A 17 -3.32 0.67 18.92
C ALA A 17 -4.23 1.91 18.80
N LEU A 18 -3.97 2.79 17.84
CA LEU A 18 -4.75 4.02 17.62
C LEU A 18 -6.08 3.77 16.89
N MET A 19 -6.26 2.59 16.28
CA MET A 19 -7.50 2.24 15.56
C MET A 19 -8.69 2.05 16.48
N ASN A 20 -8.46 1.44 17.65
CA ASN A 20 -9.51 1.16 18.62
C ASN A 20 -10.07 2.45 19.25
N ASP A 21 -9.21 3.45 19.44
CA ASP A 21 -9.58 4.71 20.09
C ASP A 21 -10.00 5.80 19.08
N ASN A 22 -9.90 5.52 17.77
CA ASN A 22 -10.17 6.47 16.68
C ASN A 22 -9.43 7.81 16.89
N THR A 23 -8.12 7.74 17.14
CA THR A 23 -7.27 8.92 17.41
C THR A 23 -6.12 9.03 16.41
N GLY A 24 -5.51 10.22 16.36
CA GLY A 24 -4.38 10.52 15.48
C GLY A 24 -4.71 10.24 14.01
N TRP A 25 -3.79 9.57 13.31
CA TRP A 25 -3.89 9.29 11.87
C TRP A 25 -5.19 8.58 11.47
N VAL A 26 -5.77 7.75 12.35
CA VAL A 26 -7.02 7.02 12.10
C VAL A 26 -8.18 8.00 11.97
N LYS A 27 -8.25 8.95 12.90
CA LYS A 27 -9.24 10.02 12.89
C LYS A 27 -9.09 10.86 11.64
N ASP A 28 -7.86 11.28 11.32
CA ASP A 28 -7.60 12.18 10.20
C ASP A 28 -7.97 11.54 8.86
N TRP A 29 -7.64 10.25 8.66
CA TRP A 29 -8.03 9.51 7.45
C TRP A 29 -9.53 9.33 7.36
N ARG A 30 -10.19 9.01 8.48
CA ARG A 30 -11.63 8.85 8.55
C ARG A 30 -12.34 10.15 8.17
N GLU A 31 -11.97 11.27 8.77
CA GLU A 31 -12.54 12.59 8.47
C GLU A 31 -12.32 12.98 7.00
N ALA A 32 -11.11 12.77 6.47
CA ALA A 32 -10.81 13.03 5.07
C ALA A 32 -11.69 12.19 4.13
N LEU A 33 -11.79 10.88 4.34
CA LEU A 33 -12.58 10.00 3.49
C LEU A 33 -14.08 10.27 3.58
N ILE A 34 -14.60 10.57 4.78
CA ILE A 34 -15.99 11.00 4.96
C ILE A 34 -16.26 12.25 4.13
N SER A 35 -15.37 13.24 4.19
CA SER A 35 -15.51 14.48 3.42
C SER A 35 -15.44 14.23 1.91
N HIS A 36 -14.38 13.56 1.45
CA HIS A 36 -14.11 13.35 0.02
C HIS A 36 -15.16 12.50 -0.68
N LEU A 37 -15.72 11.50 0.01
CA LEU A 37 -16.72 10.58 -0.54
C LEU A 37 -18.15 10.94 -0.11
N SER A 38 -18.34 12.01 0.66
CA SER A 38 -19.63 12.44 1.22
C SER A 38 -20.35 11.29 1.95
N LEU A 39 -19.63 10.57 2.80
CA LEU A 39 -20.17 9.43 3.55
C LEU A 39 -21.16 9.90 4.62
N ALA A 40 -22.21 9.12 4.83
CA ALA A 40 -23.27 9.49 5.76
C ALA A 40 -22.96 9.10 7.21
N ASN A 41 -22.12 8.09 7.41
CA ASN A 41 -21.81 7.56 8.74
C ASN A 41 -20.32 7.24 8.86
N ASP A 42 -19.71 7.64 9.97
CA ASP A 42 -18.34 7.29 10.31
C ASP A 42 -18.11 5.77 10.24
N GLN A 43 -19.09 4.95 10.63
CA GLN A 43 -18.99 3.49 10.60
C GLN A 43 -18.82 2.90 9.19
N ASP A 44 -19.02 3.70 8.15
CA ASP A 44 -18.75 3.29 6.77
C ASP A 44 -17.25 3.22 6.46
N VAL A 45 -16.39 3.82 7.30
CA VAL A 45 -14.93 3.68 7.21
C VAL A 45 -14.46 2.67 8.24
N GLN A 46 -13.82 1.58 7.81
CA GLN A 46 -13.32 0.53 8.69
C GLN A 46 -11.83 0.33 8.45
N PHE A 47 -11.08 0.03 9.51
CA PHE A 47 -9.64 -0.18 9.42
C PHE A 47 -9.33 -1.65 9.69
N MET A 48 -8.45 -2.23 8.87
CA MET A 48 -7.92 -3.58 9.12
C MET A 48 -6.61 -3.46 9.93
N PRO A 49 -6.59 -3.87 11.21
CA PRO A 49 -5.36 -4.01 11.97
C PRO A 49 -4.59 -5.24 11.49
N PHE A 50 -3.26 -5.15 11.43
CA PHE A 50 -2.45 -6.30 11.06
C PHE A 50 -1.06 -6.36 11.70
N ASP A 51 -0.67 -5.40 12.54
CA ASP A 51 0.66 -5.37 13.17
C ASP A 51 0.91 -6.63 14.00
N SER A 52 -0.14 -7.17 14.62
CA SER A 52 -0.05 -8.40 15.44
C SER A 52 0.44 -9.63 14.68
N PHE A 53 0.24 -9.68 13.35
CA PHE A 53 0.72 -10.79 12.51
C PHE A 53 2.24 -10.79 12.35
N PHE A 54 2.89 -9.64 12.53
CA PHE A 54 4.34 -9.48 12.37
C PHE A 54 5.10 -9.84 13.64
N LYS A 55 4.48 -9.76 14.83
CA LYS A 55 5.11 -10.08 16.14
C LYS A 55 5.92 -11.40 16.22
N PRO A 56 5.50 -12.52 15.57
CA PRO A 56 6.26 -13.77 15.61
C PRO A 56 7.47 -13.78 14.66
N TYR A 57 7.58 -12.77 13.80
CA TYR A 57 8.64 -12.64 12.81
C TYR A 57 9.59 -11.54 13.29
N ASP A 58 10.88 -11.82 13.16
CA ASP A 58 11.94 -10.86 13.38
C ASP A 58 12.92 -11.12 12.25
N ALA A 59 12.90 -10.25 11.24
CA ALA A 59 13.80 -10.39 10.10
C ALA A 59 15.25 -10.34 10.60
N THR A 60 15.94 -11.48 10.56
CA THR A 60 17.33 -11.53 11.00
C THR A 60 18.23 -10.68 10.10
N ALA A 61 19.36 -10.19 10.62
CA ALA A 61 20.35 -9.46 9.81
C ALA A 61 20.79 -10.24 8.54
N THR A 62 20.73 -11.57 8.59
CA THR A 62 20.98 -12.44 7.43
C THR A 62 19.86 -12.45 6.39
N ASP A 63 18.59 -12.37 6.82
CA ASP A 63 17.45 -12.27 5.90
C ASP A 63 17.45 -10.91 5.20
N TYR A 64 17.82 -9.86 5.94
CA TYR A 64 18.13 -8.53 5.41
C TYR A 64 19.21 -8.55 4.33
N LEU A 65 20.37 -9.16 4.61
CA LEU A 65 21.47 -9.29 3.64
C LEU A 65 21.09 -10.14 2.42
N ARG A 66 20.25 -11.17 2.60
CA ARG A 66 19.75 -11.99 1.50
C ARG A 66 18.80 -11.18 0.61
N PHE A 67 17.83 -10.50 1.20
CA PHE A 67 16.88 -9.64 0.51
C PHE A 67 17.60 -8.52 -0.27
N LEU A 68 18.60 -7.88 0.36
CA LEU A 68 19.56 -6.98 -0.28
C LEU A 68 20.20 -7.60 -1.51
N SER A 69 20.88 -8.74 -1.33
CA SER A 69 21.66 -9.37 -2.40
C SER A 69 20.78 -9.69 -3.61
N GLN A 70 19.55 -10.16 -3.40
CA GLN A 70 18.59 -10.47 -4.46
C GLN A 70 18.06 -9.20 -5.15
N SER A 71 17.80 -8.13 -4.39
CA SER A 71 17.39 -6.82 -4.93
C SER A 71 18.46 -6.22 -5.86
N PHE A 72 19.74 -6.40 -5.53
CA PHE A 72 20.87 -5.79 -6.25
C PHE A 72 21.52 -6.69 -7.31
N LEU A 73 21.50 -8.03 -7.16
CA LEU A 73 21.96 -8.97 -8.19
C LEU A 73 21.10 -8.90 -9.45
N GLY A 74 19.80 -8.62 -9.31
CA GLY A 74 18.90 -8.36 -10.43
C GLY A 74 19.17 -7.03 -11.17
N LEU A 75 20.02 -6.15 -10.65
CA LEU A 75 20.40 -4.86 -11.25
C LEU A 75 21.78 -4.89 -11.93
N TRP A 76 22.35 -6.08 -12.19
CA TRP A 76 23.71 -6.26 -12.70
C TRP A 76 24.03 -5.57 -14.04
N GLY A 77 23.03 -5.07 -14.77
CA GLY A 77 23.22 -4.28 -15.98
C GLY A 77 23.69 -2.83 -15.77
N ASP A 78 23.66 -2.27 -14.55
CA ASP A 78 23.75 -0.80 -14.40
C ASP A 78 24.68 -0.33 -13.26
N ARG A 79 25.84 -0.99 -13.13
CA ARG A 79 26.78 -0.89 -12.00
C ARG A 79 27.37 0.51 -11.68
N ARG A 80 27.22 1.54 -12.52
CA ARG A 80 27.84 2.87 -12.28
C ARG A 80 26.99 3.84 -11.47
N ARG A 81 25.68 3.60 -11.30
CA ARG A 81 24.75 4.52 -10.59
C ARG A 81 24.41 4.15 -9.14
N HIS A 82 24.79 2.96 -8.66
CA HIS A 82 24.10 2.34 -7.51
C HIS A 82 24.84 2.40 -6.16
N LYS A 83 26.00 3.07 -6.05
CA LYS A 83 26.75 3.14 -4.78
C LYS A 83 26.05 3.96 -3.67
N GLY A 84 25.28 4.99 -4.04
CA GLY A 84 24.47 5.76 -3.07
C GLY A 84 23.19 5.03 -2.65
N LEU A 85 22.63 4.21 -3.54
CA LEU A 85 21.38 3.50 -3.32
C LEU A 85 21.46 2.47 -2.19
N VAL A 86 22.59 1.81 -1.95
CA VAL A 86 22.71 0.79 -0.89
C VAL A 86 22.61 1.40 0.51
N LYS A 87 23.20 2.58 0.72
CA LYS A 87 23.18 3.27 2.03
C LYS A 87 21.78 3.84 2.30
N ASP A 88 21.22 4.56 1.33
CA ASP A 88 19.83 5.05 1.40
C ASP A 88 18.82 3.88 1.53
N TRP A 89 19.16 2.69 1.05
CA TRP A 89 18.33 1.50 1.17
C TRP A 89 18.36 0.89 2.57
N MET A 90 19.50 0.91 3.27
CA MET A 90 19.61 0.41 4.65
C MET A 90 18.97 1.36 5.66
N ASP A 91 19.04 2.67 5.42
CA ASP A 91 18.56 3.69 6.36
C ASP A 91 17.02 3.85 6.33
N ASN A 92 16.34 3.41 5.26
CA ASN A 92 14.91 3.70 5.02
C ASN A 92 13.99 2.47 4.95
N TYR A 93 14.47 1.27 5.27
CA TYR A 93 13.67 0.06 5.13
C TYR A 93 12.73 -0.18 6.33
N PRO A 94 11.40 -0.20 6.16
CA PRO A 94 10.51 -0.63 7.24
C PRO A 94 10.61 -2.15 7.38
N ASP A 95 11.01 -2.64 8.56
CA ASP A 95 11.20 -4.07 8.86
C ASP A 95 10.08 -4.98 8.31
N MET A 96 8.84 -4.52 8.44
CA MET A 96 7.66 -5.25 8.01
C MET A 96 7.59 -5.51 6.49
N VAL A 97 8.18 -4.66 5.64
CA VAL A 97 8.19 -4.91 4.19
C VAL A 97 9.15 -6.06 3.85
N VAL A 98 10.25 -6.24 4.59
CA VAL A 98 11.19 -7.36 4.38
C VAL A 98 10.49 -8.62 4.82
N GLU A 99 9.92 -8.61 6.02
CA GLU A 99 9.20 -9.73 6.61
C GLU A 99 8.06 -10.19 5.70
N PHE A 100 7.30 -9.24 5.14
CA PHE A 100 6.23 -9.54 4.18
C PHE A 100 6.74 -10.33 2.97
N PHE A 101 7.88 -9.97 2.40
CA PHE A 101 8.41 -10.70 1.24
C PHE A 101 9.13 -12.00 1.61
N GLN A 102 9.79 -12.06 2.76
CA GLN A 102 10.59 -13.22 3.20
C GLN A 102 9.74 -14.38 3.72
N TYR A 103 8.56 -14.11 4.30
CA TYR A 103 7.76 -15.14 4.97
C TYR A 103 6.44 -15.42 4.22
N PRO A 104 6.38 -16.47 3.36
CA PRO A 104 5.15 -16.87 2.67
C PRO A 104 3.96 -17.12 3.62
N ASP A 105 4.22 -17.68 4.80
CA ASP A 105 3.18 -17.93 5.82
C ASP A 105 2.57 -16.63 6.36
N LEU A 106 3.38 -15.58 6.52
CA LEU A 106 2.90 -14.25 6.93
C LEU A 106 1.98 -13.69 5.85
N ARG A 107 2.40 -13.72 4.57
CA ARG A 107 1.56 -13.27 3.45
C ARG A 107 0.24 -14.04 3.38
N MET A 108 0.28 -15.36 3.54
CA MET A 108 -0.92 -16.19 3.58
C MET A 108 -1.87 -15.77 4.71
N LYS A 109 -1.36 -15.57 5.93
CA LYS A 109 -2.17 -15.11 7.07
C LYS A 109 -2.80 -13.74 6.79
N LEU A 110 -2.03 -12.80 6.25
CA LEU A 110 -2.53 -11.46 5.91
C LEU A 110 -3.57 -11.49 4.78
N ARG A 111 -3.36 -12.30 3.74
CA ARG A 111 -4.37 -12.51 2.68
C ARG A 111 -5.67 -13.06 3.25
N ASN A 112 -5.58 -14.03 4.15
CA ASN A 112 -6.75 -14.60 4.82
C ASN A 112 -7.47 -13.56 5.68
N GLU A 113 -6.74 -12.65 6.34
CA GLU A 113 -7.33 -11.57 7.10
C GLU A 113 -8.03 -10.55 6.20
N LEU A 114 -7.37 -10.11 5.13
CA LEU A 114 -7.98 -9.23 4.13
C LEU A 114 -9.25 -9.85 3.52
N LYS A 115 -9.23 -11.17 3.23
CA LYS A 115 -10.40 -11.91 2.76
C LYS A 115 -11.59 -11.78 3.71
N LYS A 116 -11.36 -11.87 5.02
CA LYS A 116 -12.43 -11.74 6.04
C LYS A 116 -13.03 -10.34 5.99
N TYR A 117 -12.20 -9.30 5.97
CA TYR A 117 -12.67 -7.91 5.89
C TYR A 117 -13.47 -7.67 4.61
N ILE A 118 -12.97 -8.10 3.45
CA ILE A 118 -13.70 -7.96 2.17
C ILE A 118 -15.05 -8.71 2.24
N THR A 119 -15.07 -9.92 2.79
CA THR A 119 -16.30 -10.74 2.87
C THR A 119 -17.35 -10.15 3.80
N ILE A 120 -16.93 -9.67 4.97
CA ILE A 120 -17.82 -9.14 6.02
C ILE A 120 -18.29 -7.73 5.66
N LEU A 121 -17.36 -6.84 5.34
CA LEU A 121 -17.67 -5.43 5.08
C LEU A 121 -18.35 -5.26 3.72
N LYS A 122 -17.90 -6.02 2.71
CA LYS A 122 -18.22 -5.82 1.28
C LYS A 122 -17.91 -4.37 0.87
N PRO A 123 -16.63 -3.96 0.93
CA PRO A 123 -16.24 -2.58 0.66
C PRO A 123 -16.52 -2.22 -0.80
N ASP A 124 -16.97 -0.99 -1.03
CA ASP A 124 -17.03 -0.41 -2.38
C ASP A 124 -15.67 0.22 -2.73
N VAL A 125 -14.93 0.70 -1.72
CA VAL A 125 -13.59 1.29 -1.86
C VAL A 125 -12.63 0.65 -0.87
N ILE A 126 -11.40 0.37 -1.31
CA ILE A 126 -10.27 0.05 -0.43
C ILE A 126 -9.23 1.16 -0.58
N TYR A 127 -8.96 1.89 0.49
CA TYR A 127 -7.81 2.79 0.56
C TYR A 127 -6.67 2.08 1.27
N SER A 128 -5.56 1.85 0.57
CA SER A 128 -4.39 1.20 1.15
C SER A 128 -3.13 2.03 0.96
N HIS A 129 -2.28 2.03 1.99
CA HIS A 129 -1.10 2.86 2.06
C HIS A 129 0.14 2.02 2.37
N SER A 130 1.26 2.33 1.72
CA SER A 130 2.55 1.68 2.00
C SER A 130 2.47 0.15 1.91
N LEU A 131 2.88 -0.59 2.95
CA LEU A 131 2.74 -2.05 3.02
C LEU A 131 1.31 -2.55 2.77
N GLY A 132 0.28 -1.80 3.14
CA GLY A 132 -1.11 -2.12 2.82
C GLY A 132 -1.36 -2.21 1.31
N SER A 133 -0.66 -1.40 0.50
CA SER A 133 -0.71 -1.47 -0.96
C SER A 133 -0.13 -2.78 -1.50
N LEU A 134 0.99 -3.24 -0.92
CA LEU A 134 1.60 -4.53 -1.25
C LEU A 134 0.69 -5.70 -0.88
N LEU A 135 0.05 -5.63 0.29
CA LEU A 135 -0.92 -6.65 0.74
C LEU A 135 -2.13 -6.73 -0.19
N CYS A 136 -2.75 -5.60 -0.54
CA CYS A 136 -3.85 -5.59 -1.50
C CYS A 136 -3.43 -6.20 -2.84
N TYR A 137 -2.25 -5.82 -3.33
CA TYR A 137 -1.73 -6.33 -4.58
C TYR A 137 -1.50 -7.86 -4.53
N ASP A 138 -0.83 -8.36 -3.49
CA ASP A 138 -0.61 -9.80 -3.28
C ASP A 138 -1.94 -10.57 -3.20
N TYR A 139 -2.93 -10.03 -2.51
CA TYR A 139 -4.26 -10.62 -2.43
C TYR A 139 -4.96 -10.69 -3.78
N PHE A 140 -5.08 -9.56 -4.49
CA PHE A 140 -5.84 -9.48 -5.74
C PHE A 140 -5.10 -10.05 -6.95
N SER A 141 -3.78 -10.25 -6.88
CA SER A 141 -3.01 -10.96 -7.91
C SER A 141 -2.96 -12.47 -7.68
N HIS A 142 -3.34 -12.96 -6.50
CA HIS A 142 -3.40 -14.38 -6.20
C HIS A 142 -4.42 -15.11 -7.11
N PRO A 143 -4.10 -16.30 -7.68
CA PRO A 143 -5.00 -17.00 -8.61
C PRO A 143 -6.40 -17.29 -8.06
N GLU A 144 -6.51 -17.59 -6.78
CA GLU A 144 -7.78 -17.88 -6.11
C GLU A 144 -8.71 -16.66 -5.97
N ASN A 145 -8.18 -15.45 -6.10
CA ASN A 145 -8.92 -14.20 -5.88
C ASN A 145 -9.16 -13.43 -7.19
N GLN A 146 -9.00 -14.07 -8.36
CA GLN A 146 -9.12 -13.42 -9.67
C GLN A 146 -10.57 -13.12 -10.13
N LYS A 147 -11.57 -13.28 -9.26
CA LYS A 147 -13.00 -13.11 -9.59
C LYS A 147 -13.80 -12.62 -8.38
N GLY A 148 -14.93 -11.96 -8.60
CA GLY A 148 -15.88 -11.57 -7.55
C GLY A 148 -15.49 -10.29 -6.80
N HIS A 149 -14.64 -9.46 -7.41
CA HIS A 149 -14.16 -8.19 -6.88
C HIS A 149 -14.39 -7.03 -7.86
N GLU A 150 -15.20 -7.25 -8.90
CA GLU A 150 -15.43 -6.33 -10.02
C GLU A 150 -16.17 -5.06 -9.61
N ASP A 151 -16.79 -5.02 -8.43
CA ASP A 151 -17.45 -3.85 -7.86
C ASP A 151 -16.51 -2.99 -6.98
N ILE A 152 -15.30 -3.47 -6.68
CA ILE A 152 -14.37 -2.83 -5.74
C ILE A 152 -13.47 -1.85 -6.48
N ILE A 153 -13.33 -0.63 -5.94
CA ILE A 153 -12.30 0.33 -6.32
C ILE A 153 -11.14 0.26 -5.32
N LEU A 154 -9.93 -0.01 -5.81
CA LEU A 154 -8.71 0.03 -5.01
C LEU A 154 -7.99 1.36 -5.26
N VAL A 155 -7.63 2.04 -4.18
CA VAL A 155 -6.76 3.20 -4.20
C VAL A 155 -5.52 2.88 -3.37
N THR A 156 -4.40 2.66 -4.03
CA THR A 156 -3.09 2.49 -3.38
C THR A 156 -2.38 3.84 -3.28
N ALA A 157 -1.69 4.08 -2.18
CA ALA A 157 -0.88 5.28 -1.95
C ALA A 157 0.47 4.92 -1.36
N GLY A 158 1.53 5.64 -1.75
CA GLY A 158 2.89 5.32 -1.29
C GLY A 158 3.28 3.87 -1.59
N SER A 159 2.85 3.33 -2.73
CA SER A 159 3.06 1.91 -3.04
C SER A 159 4.49 1.66 -3.53
N GLN A 160 5.16 0.67 -2.94
CA GLN A 160 6.51 0.30 -3.36
C GLN A 160 6.54 -0.62 -4.60
N LEU A 161 5.38 -0.96 -5.19
CA LEU A 161 5.27 -1.85 -6.36
C LEU A 161 6.05 -1.36 -7.59
N GLY A 162 6.19 -0.04 -7.75
CA GLY A 162 6.95 0.55 -8.86
C GLY A 162 8.47 0.43 -8.69
N ASN A 163 8.95 0.04 -7.51
CA ASN A 163 10.38 0.03 -7.21
C ASN A 163 11.12 -1.08 -7.99
N PRO A 164 12.14 -0.74 -8.80
CA PRO A 164 12.89 -1.72 -9.57
C PRO A 164 13.64 -2.77 -8.72
N GLY A 165 13.99 -2.47 -7.48
CA GLY A 165 14.63 -3.40 -6.56
C GLY A 165 13.64 -4.41 -5.95
N LEU A 166 12.37 -4.02 -5.77
CA LEU A 166 11.34 -4.87 -5.18
C LEU A 166 10.67 -5.81 -6.18
N LYS A 167 10.74 -5.51 -7.48
CA LYS A 167 10.13 -6.35 -8.52
C LYS A 167 10.57 -7.83 -8.48
N TYR A 168 11.76 -8.10 -7.95
CA TYR A 168 12.31 -9.46 -7.83
C TYR A 168 11.78 -10.24 -6.63
N HIS A 169 11.11 -9.56 -5.70
CA HIS A 169 10.51 -10.14 -4.50
C HIS A 169 9.00 -10.31 -4.61
N LEU A 170 8.40 -9.67 -5.62
CA LEU A 170 6.98 -9.83 -5.90
C LEU A 170 6.69 -11.31 -6.26
N PRO A 171 5.72 -11.93 -5.59
CA PRO A 171 5.34 -13.32 -5.90
C PRO A 171 4.70 -13.44 -7.29
N TYR A 172 4.18 -12.33 -7.82
CA TYR A 172 3.52 -12.24 -9.11
C TYR A 172 4.03 -11.03 -9.90
N PRO A 173 4.16 -11.12 -11.24
CA PRO A 173 4.42 -9.95 -12.07
C PRO A 173 3.27 -8.95 -11.96
N ILE A 174 3.50 -7.68 -12.34
CA ILE A 174 2.45 -6.66 -12.42
C ILE A 174 1.36 -7.10 -13.43
N VAL A 175 0.18 -7.44 -12.94
CA VAL A 175 -0.96 -7.94 -13.73
C VAL A 175 -2.21 -7.06 -13.57
N ARG A 176 -3.17 -7.25 -14.49
CA ARG A 176 -4.50 -6.66 -14.38
C ARG A 176 -5.21 -7.27 -13.18
N LEU A 177 -5.64 -6.43 -12.24
CA LEU A 177 -6.38 -6.86 -11.05
C LEU A 177 -7.88 -7.06 -11.39
N PRO A 178 -8.60 -7.97 -10.71
CA PRO A 178 -10.02 -8.27 -10.91
C PRO A 178 -10.94 -7.23 -10.25
N LEU A 179 -10.62 -5.94 -10.40
CA LEU A 179 -11.25 -4.81 -9.74
C LEU A 179 -12.00 -3.93 -10.74
N ASN A 180 -12.96 -3.14 -10.27
CA ASN A 180 -13.60 -2.08 -11.06
C ASN A 180 -12.52 -1.10 -11.57
N LYS A 181 -11.75 -0.57 -10.62
CA LYS A 181 -10.69 0.40 -10.88
C LYS A 181 -9.57 0.24 -9.84
N TRP A 182 -8.35 0.46 -10.27
CA TRP A 182 -7.15 0.54 -9.46
C TRP A 182 -6.46 1.88 -9.72
N TYR A 183 -6.58 2.80 -8.76
CA TYR A 183 -5.83 4.04 -8.74
C TYR A 183 -4.57 3.85 -7.90
N ASN A 184 -3.43 4.36 -8.38
CA ASN A 184 -2.22 4.47 -7.58
C ASN A 184 -1.80 5.93 -7.44
N LEU A 185 -1.80 6.44 -6.22
CA LEU A 185 -1.32 7.76 -5.84
C LEU A 185 0.19 7.69 -5.57
N ASN A 186 0.96 8.49 -6.30
CA ASN A 186 2.41 8.44 -6.29
C ASN A 186 3.03 9.82 -6.12
N ASN A 187 3.93 9.93 -5.15
CA ASN A 187 4.73 11.13 -4.93
C ASN A 187 6.18 10.83 -5.30
N SER A 188 6.74 11.54 -6.29
CA SER A 188 8.15 11.35 -6.68
C SER A 188 9.15 11.77 -5.60
N TYR A 189 8.69 12.48 -4.56
CA TYR A 189 9.49 12.84 -3.38
C TYR A 189 9.42 11.80 -2.25
N ASP A 190 8.62 10.75 -2.40
CA ASP A 190 8.44 9.70 -1.40
C ASP A 190 9.70 8.83 -1.26
N ASN A 191 10.37 8.96 -0.12
CA ASN A 191 11.66 8.32 0.13
C ASN A 191 11.53 6.87 0.62
N VAL A 192 10.30 6.37 0.88
CA VAL A 192 10.05 5.01 1.38
C VAL A 192 9.76 4.07 0.20
N PHE A 193 10.66 4.08 -0.78
CA PHE A 193 10.66 3.25 -2.00
C PHE A 193 9.45 3.44 -2.94
N ALA A 194 8.60 4.42 -2.67
CA ALA A 194 7.38 4.65 -3.43
C ALA A 194 7.46 5.82 -4.44
N ARG A 195 8.65 6.38 -4.67
CA ARG A 195 8.88 7.43 -5.70
C ARG A 195 8.66 6.98 -7.16
N HIS A 196 8.62 5.68 -7.41
CA HIS A 196 8.63 5.12 -8.76
C HIS A 196 7.23 4.75 -9.23
N ASP A 197 6.91 5.13 -10.47
CA ASP A 197 5.66 4.73 -11.10
C ASP A 197 5.53 3.21 -11.23
N ILE A 198 4.32 2.70 -11.01
CA ILE A 198 3.99 1.32 -11.31
C ILE A 198 3.86 1.18 -12.82
N SER A 199 4.68 0.33 -13.42
CA SER A 199 4.66 0.06 -14.86
C SER A 199 3.49 -0.85 -15.28
N ALA A 200 2.26 -0.46 -14.94
CA ALA A 200 1.03 -1.12 -15.34
C ALA A 200 0.36 -0.38 -16.52
N LYS A 201 -0.12 -1.13 -17.51
CA LYS A 201 -0.83 -0.60 -18.69
C LYS A 201 -2.14 -1.36 -18.89
N PHE A 202 -3.03 -1.25 -17.91
CA PHE A 202 -4.34 -1.90 -17.92
C PHE A 202 -5.45 -0.85 -17.97
N ASP A 203 -6.57 -1.19 -18.61
CA ASP A 203 -7.78 -0.37 -18.73
C ASP A 203 -8.33 0.11 -17.37
N ASN A 204 -8.27 -0.78 -16.37
CA ASN A 204 -8.72 -0.49 -15.03
C ASN A 204 -7.64 0.13 -14.13
N PHE A 205 -6.40 0.33 -14.60
CA PHE A 205 -5.33 0.96 -13.83
C PHE A 205 -5.18 2.45 -14.18
N MET A 206 -4.88 3.29 -13.18
CA MET A 206 -4.48 4.67 -13.38
C MET A 206 -3.43 5.11 -12.35
N GLN A 207 -2.27 5.54 -12.84
CA GLN A 207 -1.25 6.22 -12.06
C GLN A 207 -1.64 7.71 -11.92
N ILE A 208 -1.60 8.23 -10.70
CA ILE A 208 -1.89 9.64 -10.40
C ILE A 208 -0.73 10.20 -9.60
N GLU A 209 -0.07 11.21 -10.19
CA GLU A 209 0.95 11.96 -9.50
C GLU A 209 0.32 12.88 -8.43
N THR A 210 0.78 12.73 -7.19
CA THR A 210 0.33 13.46 -6.00
C THR A 210 1.55 14.06 -5.30
N LEU A 211 2.10 15.13 -5.86
CA LEU A 211 3.33 15.75 -5.34
C LEU A 211 3.05 16.49 -4.02
N PHE A 212 3.88 16.21 -3.02
CA PHE A 212 4.01 17.00 -1.80
C PHE A 212 5.44 16.82 -1.26
N ASP A 213 5.95 17.85 -0.59
CA ASP A 213 7.27 17.86 0.03
C ASP A 213 7.14 18.49 1.42
N ASP A 214 6.77 17.65 2.39
CA ASP A 214 6.47 18.03 3.75
C ASP A 214 7.79 18.24 4.49
N LYS A 215 8.15 19.50 4.75
CA LYS A 215 9.43 19.88 5.41
C LYS A 215 9.63 19.23 6.78
N ASP A 216 8.53 18.90 7.45
CA ASP A 216 8.51 18.27 8.76
C ASP A 216 8.45 16.72 8.68
N ASP A 217 8.27 16.16 7.48
CA ASP A 217 8.31 14.71 7.20
C ASP A 217 9.32 14.40 6.08
N PRO A 218 10.60 14.16 6.42
CA PRO A 218 11.63 13.87 5.42
C PRO A 218 11.36 12.58 4.62
N MET A 219 10.44 11.73 5.07
CA MET A 219 10.05 10.52 4.33
C MET A 219 9.08 10.82 3.18
N ASN A 220 8.32 11.93 3.26
CA ASN A 220 7.27 12.27 2.29
C ASN A 220 6.32 11.10 2.00
N HIS A 221 5.98 10.36 3.06
CA HIS A 221 5.27 9.08 3.01
C HIS A 221 4.02 9.08 3.88
N ASN A 222 3.44 10.27 4.09
CA ASN A 222 2.25 10.44 4.90
C ASN A 222 0.99 10.11 4.10
N GLY A 223 0.27 9.06 4.49
CA GLY A 223 -0.95 8.65 3.80
C GLY A 223 -2.09 9.68 3.83
N LEU A 224 -2.12 10.61 4.79
CA LEU A 224 -3.09 11.72 4.78
C LEU A 224 -2.72 12.77 3.72
N SER A 225 -1.42 13.07 3.54
CA SER A 225 -0.95 13.98 2.49
C SER A 225 -1.33 13.45 1.10
N TYR A 226 -1.25 12.13 0.89
CA TYR A 226 -1.79 11.47 -0.31
C TYR A 226 -3.31 11.63 -0.46
N LEU A 227 -4.09 11.33 0.59
CA LEU A 227 -5.56 11.44 0.57
C LEU A 227 -6.03 12.84 0.20
N ASN A 228 -5.42 13.87 0.80
CA ASN A 228 -5.82 15.27 0.67
C ASN A 228 -5.17 15.99 -0.52
N ASN A 229 -4.34 15.31 -1.30
CA ASN A 229 -3.74 15.92 -2.48
C ASN A 229 -4.81 16.33 -3.50
N GLU A 230 -4.65 17.52 -4.10
CA GLU A 230 -5.62 18.07 -5.06
C GLU A 230 -5.88 17.14 -6.27
N HIS A 231 -4.87 16.39 -6.71
CA HIS A 231 -5.01 15.43 -7.79
C HIS A 231 -5.74 14.17 -7.34
N ALA A 232 -5.53 13.69 -6.11
CA ALA A 232 -6.31 12.59 -5.54
C ALA A 232 -7.79 12.98 -5.46
N ILE A 233 -8.08 14.18 -4.95
CA ILE A 233 -9.46 14.71 -4.87
C ILE A 233 -10.10 14.82 -6.25
N SER A 234 -9.44 15.47 -7.19
CA SER A 234 -10.04 15.75 -8.51
C SER A 234 -10.14 14.54 -9.42
N LYS A 235 -9.17 13.63 -9.38
CA LYS A 235 -9.04 12.50 -10.32
C LYS A 235 -9.46 11.14 -9.73
N VAL A 236 -9.53 11.01 -8.41
CA VAL A 236 -10.01 9.79 -7.73
C VAL A 236 -11.32 10.06 -7.02
N TRP A 237 -11.31 10.85 -5.95
CA TRP A 237 -12.44 10.89 -5.02
C TRP A 237 -13.72 11.44 -5.66
N LYS A 238 -13.61 12.44 -6.53
CA LYS A 238 -14.76 12.96 -7.31
C LYS A 238 -15.29 12.00 -8.38
N GLN A 239 -14.54 10.97 -8.73
CA GLN A 239 -14.95 9.96 -9.73
C GLN A 239 -15.64 8.76 -9.10
N ILE A 240 -15.53 8.61 -7.77
CA ILE A 240 -16.15 7.55 -6.98
C ILE A 240 -17.49 8.06 -6.50
#